data_AF-A0A8B3CUZ5-F1
#
_entry.id   AF-A0A8B3CUZ5-F1
#
_cell.length_a   1.000
_cell.length_b   1.000
_cell.length_c   1.000
_cell.angle_alpha   90.00
_cell.angle_beta   90.00
_cell.angle_gamma   90.00
#
_symmetry.space_group_name_H-M   'P 1'
#
loop_
_entity.id
_entity.type
_entity.pdbx_description
1 polymer ?
#
loop_
_entity_poly.entity_id
_entity_poly.type
_entity_poly.pdbx_seq_one_letter_code
_entity_poly.pdbx_strand_id
1 'polypeptide(L)'
;MKRKGKNQILRNIVRAFKRPNSLVSIATLLYIILFGLVLSQFKNRDQAVEDAYYKRLEQIKRFESSEWNQELETADKKKKEPDEFHRIEQESGTDPKTGSRNWFGMVWAKVSQGSWKHFLNIPLKDQKINDFKNSESIERELNFRNIESMRIEYLEQSGFSIGMFCIFGAGTLGFLFFLNLFLYKDSKRASSKILILNRRVESGDIQVTAETEEELMDSPVLLSLAETIHKFGRDLIAEADEIKSRFSEVSDLTHLLQETSKVLNSNVNEENERIKDICSLANSIKGEIYNLDRNADSYYILVSSLNVEIKQLDEIIDQVGSAVYKSVLGATAMERNIESGSNTIVQLAESVSKIEDNSKEMKLIASLIKQISERINLLALNAAIESARAGAYGRGFSVVAKEVGALAQETDKSMKTIESLIEKSIHEADHGHSLVNRSKELYENIINDLSNLKSSSEEIVSLVDLQTQKRARVKYSSDQIDKKSDEIYDSIKQQKSANSVMETQISKISQITSASLSISKSLIDYSDQLNAKSLQMEKINKV
;
A
#
# COMPACT_ATOMS: atom_id res chain seq x y z
N MET A 1 -28.05 29.25 -2.05
CA MET A 1 -28.83 30.48 -2.37
C MET A 1 -27.98 31.77 -2.27
N LYS A 2 -26.84 31.89 -2.99
CA LYS A 2 -25.90 33.04 -2.87
C LYS A 2 -25.35 33.58 -4.21
N ARG A 3 -26.21 33.81 -5.23
CA ARG A 3 -25.80 34.37 -6.55
C ARG A 3 -26.47 35.69 -6.98
N LYS A 4 -27.36 36.30 -6.17
CA LYS A 4 -28.01 37.59 -6.52
C LYS A 4 -27.26 38.86 -6.08
N GLY A 5 -26.24 38.78 -5.20
CA GLY A 5 -25.56 39.95 -4.62
C GLY A 5 -24.59 40.69 -5.55
N LYS A 6 -23.55 40.02 -6.08
CA LYS A 6 -22.47 40.69 -6.86
C LYS A 6 -22.99 41.46 -8.09
N ASN A 7 -24.01 40.95 -8.79
CA ASN A 7 -24.58 41.59 -9.98
C ASN A 7 -25.48 42.81 -9.69
N GLN A 8 -25.65 43.19 -8.42
CA GLN A 8 -26.30 44.45 -8.03
C GLN A 8 -25.27 45.58 -7.93
N ILE A 9 -24.11 45.31 -7.32
CA ILE A 9 -23.03 46.29 -7.09
C ILE A 9 -22.44 46.76 -8.42
N LEU A 10 -22.06 45.82 -9.31
CA LEU A 10 -21.54 46.15 -10.65
C LEU A 10 -22.55 46.96 -11.49
N ARG A 11 -23.84 46.63 -11.44
CA ARG A 11 -24.88 47.43 -12.12
C ARG A 11 -25.09 48.81 -11.51
N ASN A 12 -24.86 48.99 -10.21
CA ASN A 12 -24.94 50.30 -9.58
C ASN A 12 -23.71 51.17 -9.91
N ILE A 13 -22.51 50.60 -9.94
CA ILE A 13 -21.28 51.30 -10.38
C ILE A 13 -21.39 51.73 -11.86
N VAL A 14 -21.80 50.82 -12.75
CA VAL A 14 -22.01 51.13 -14.18
C VAL A 14 -23.16 52.13 -14.39
N ARG A 15 -24.15 52.21 -13.50
CA ARG A 15 -25.18 53.26 -13.52
C ARG A 15 -24.68 54.61 -13.00
N ALA A 16 -23.83 54.62 -11.98
CA ALA A 16 -23.22 55.84 -11.45
C ALA A 16 -22.36 56.54 -12.51
N PHE A 17 -21.55 55.79 -13.25
CA PHE A 17 -20.77 56.31 -14.38
C PHE A 17 -21.59 56.69 -15.63
N LYS A 18 -22.91 56.41 -15.67
CA LYS A 18 -23.76 56.69 -16.85
C LYS A 18 -24.54 58.01 -16.80
N ARG A 19 -24.23 58.92 -15.85
CA ARG A 19 -24.81 60.27 -15.76
C ARG A 19 -23.75 61.32 -15.37
N PRO A 20 -23.00 61.88 -16.33
CA PRO A 20 -21.91 62.84 -16.04
C PRO A 20 -22.39 64.22 -15.53
N ASN A 21 -23.70 64.51 -15.56
CA ASN A 21 -24.22 65.85 -15.33
C ASN A 21 -24.36 66.24 -13.84
N SER A 22 -24.26 65.31 -12.89
CA SER A 22 -24.69 65.53 -11.49
C SER A 22 -24.02 66.72 -10.80
N LEU A 23 -22.69 66.82 -10.87
CA LEU A 23 -21.94 67.92 -10.26
C LEU A 23 -22.21 69.28 -10.95
N VAL A 24 -22.35 69.28 -12.27
CA VAL A 24 -22.63 70.50 -13.05
C VAL A 24 -24.05 71.02 -12.81
N SER A 25 -25.03 70.12 -12.66
CA SER A 25 -26.42 70.48 -12.31
C SER A 25 -26.55 71.08 -10.91
N ILE A 26 -25.68 70.71 -9.96
CA ILE A 26 -25.65 71.31 -8.62
C ILE A 26 -25.07 72.73 -8.69
N ALA A 27 -23.98 72.92 -9.43
CA ALA A 27 -23.35 74.23 -9.61
C ALA A 27 -24.28 75.25 -10.31
N THR A 28 -25.01 74.84 -11.35
CA THR A 28 -25.96 75.73 -12.04
C THR A 28 -27.19 76.05 -11.20
N LEU A 29 -27.69 75.13 -10.36
CA LEU A 29 -28.77 75.41 -9.40
C LEU A 29 -28.36 76.47 -8.37
N LEU A 30 -27.16 76.35 -7.78
CA LEU A 30 -26.64 77.33 -6.83
C LEU A 30 -26.51 78.74 -7.44
N TYR A 31 -26.06 78.82 -8.70
CA TYR A 31 -25.96 80.11 -9.42
C TYR A 31 -27.32 80.78 -9.63
N ILE A 32 -28.35 80.01 -10.01
CA ILE A 32 -29.73 80.54 -10.21
C ILE A 32 -30.33 81.05 -8.89
N ILE A 33 -30.10 80.34 -7.78
CA ILE A 33 -30.59 80.74 -6.45
C ILE A 33 -29.93 82.03 -5.99
N LEU A 34 -28.61 82.17 -6.16
CA LEU A 34 -27.88 83.41 -5.85
C LEU A 34 -28.36 84.59 -6.71
N PHE A 35 -28.57 84.38 -8.01
CA PHE A 35 -29.05 85.41 -8.93
C PHE A 35 -30.45 85.92 -8.55
N GLY A 36 -31.36 85.03 -8.15
CA GLY A 36 -32.71 85.41 -7.69
C GLY A 36 -32.73 86.25 -6.42
N LEU A 37 -31.83 85.98 -5.47
CA LEU A 37 -31.73 86.76 -4.22
C LEU A 37 -31.28 88.21 -4.44
N VAL A 38 -30.38 88.45 -5.41
CA VAL A 38 -29.88 89.80 -5.72
C VAL A 38 -30.97 90.69 -6.32
N LEU A 39 -31.81 90.15 -7.22
CA LEU A 39 -32.92 90.90 -7.83
C LEU A 39 -33.99 91.36 -6.83
N SER A 40 -34.19 90.61 -5.75
CA SER A 40 -35.17 90.95 -4.71
C SER A 40 -34.82 92.24 -3.94
N GLN A 41 -33.53 92.53 -3.75
CA GLN A 41 -33.06 93.69 -2.97
C GLN A 41 -33.33 95.04 -3.66
N PHE A 42 -33.42 95.08 -4.99
CA PHE A 42 -33.56 96.35 -5.72
C PHE A 42 -34.98 96.93 -5.66
N LYS A 43 -36.03 96.09 -5.68
CA LYS A 43 -37.42 96.55 -5.87
C LYS A 43 -37.97 97.43 -4.73
N ASN A 44 -37.41 97.33 -3.52
CA ASN A 44 -37.93 98.03 -2.34
C ASN A 44 -37.36 99.46 -2.15
N ARG A 45 -36.55 99.99 -3.08
CA ARG A 45 -35.86 101.29 -2.90
C ARG A 45 -36.51 102.50 -3.57
N ASP A 46 -37.22 102.33 -4.68
CA ASP A 46 -37.67 103.48 -5.49
C ASP A 46 -38.87 104.25 -4.88
N GLN A 47 -39.70 103.57 -4.09
CA GLN A 47 -41.00 104.08 -3.64
C GLN A 47 -40.94 105.19 -2.55
N ALA A 48 -39.74 105.61 -2.14
CA ALA A 48 -39.53 106.61 -1.10
C ALA A 48 -39.16 108.01 -1.63
N VAL A 49 -39.07 108.20 -2.95
CA VAL A 49 -38.48 109.42 -3.56
C VAL A 49 -39.54 110.42 -4.11
N GLU A 50 -40.70 109.95 -4.57
CA GLU A 50 -41.69 110.82 -5.24
C GLU A 50 -42.36 111.86 -4.32
N ASP A 51 -42.69 111.49 -3.08
CA ASP A 51 -43.48 112.33 -2.14
C ASP A 51 -42.81 113.66 -1.75
N ALA A 52 -41.49 113.78 -1.93
CA ALA A 52 -40.72 114.96 -1.54
C ALA A 52 -40.83 116.14 -2.52
N TYR A 53 -41.21 115.90 -3.78
CA TYR A 53 -41.00 116.86 -4.87
C TYR A 53 -42.04 117.98 -4.92
N TYR A 54 -43.32 117.67 -4.70
CA TYR A 54 -44.43 118.61 -4.92
C TYR A 54 -44.55 119.75 -3.91
N LYS A 55 -43.92 119.64 -2.73
CA LYS A 55 -44.23 120.49 -1.57
C LYS A 55 -43.46 121.82 -1.50
N ARG A 56 -42.63 122.15 -2.51
CA ARG A 56 -41.64 123.25 -2.44
C ARG A 56 -41.74 124.30 -3.55
N LEU A 57 -42.58 124.08 -4.57
CA LEU A 57 -42.70 124.96 -5.74
C LEU A 57 -43.55 126.23 -5.52
N GLU A 58 -44.37 126.26 -4.47
CA GLU A 58 -45.38 127.31 -4.27
C GLU A 58 -44.86 128.58 -3.56
N GLN A 59 -43.70 128.51 -2.89
CA GLN A 59 -43.21 129.57 -1.99
C GLN A 59 -42.33 130.66 -2.63
N ILE A 60 -41.85 130.48 -3.87
CA ILE A 60 -40.80 131.32 -4.48
C ILE A 60 -41.35 132.47 -5.35
N LYS A 61 -42.66 132.54 -5.60
CA LYS A 61 -43.28 133.52 -6.55
C LYS A 61 -43.72 134.86 -5.94
N ARG A 62 -43.21 135.24 -4.76
CA ARG A 62 -43.40 136.56 -4.12
C ARG A 62 -42.09 136.98 -3.44
N PHE A 63 -41.82 138.30 -3.40
CA PHE A 63 -40.59 138.96 -2.90
C PHE A 63 -39.33 138.79 -3.77
N GLU A 64 -39.17 139.65 -4.79
CA GLU A 64 -38.20 140.76 -4.75
C GLU A 64 -38.36 141.65 -6.00
N SER A 65 -38.98 142.84 -5.85
CA SER A 65 -38.92 143.93 -6.86
C SER A 65 -39.32 145.30 -6.30
N SER A 66 -39.01 145.60 -5.05
CA SER A 66 -38.91 146.95 -4.49
C SER A 66 -38.04 146.91 -3.21
N GLU A 67 -37.19 147.89 -2.91
CA GLU A 67 -36.78 149.07 -3.69
C GLU A 67 -35.36 149.48 -3.28
N TRP A 68 -34.56 150.01 -4.22
CA TRP A 68 -33.31 150.71 -3.91
C TRP A 68 -33.36 152.11 -4.52
N ASN A 69 -33.73 153.07 -3.67
CA ASN A 69 -33.75 154.51 -3.88
C ASN A 69 -33.92 155.11 -2.47
N GLN A 70 -33.17 156.10 -1.99
CA GLN A 70 -32.24 157.02 -2.68
C GLN A 70 -31.04 157.31 -1.79
N GLU A 71 -29.87 157.56 -2.40
CA GLU A 71 -29.24 158.88 -2.28
C GLU A 71 -28.85 159.29 -3.71
N LEU A 72 -29.10 160.55 -4.09
CA LEU A 72 -29.06 161.04 -5.47
C LEU A 72 -28.28 162.36 -5.56
N GLU A 73 -27.74 162.63 -6.75
CA GLU A 73 -27.02 163.86 -7.14
C GLU A 73 -25.75 164.14 -6.30
N THR A 74 -24.54 164.05 -6.87
CA THR A 74 -23.99 165.06 -7.80
C THR A 74 -22.57 164.63 -8.25
N ALA A 75 -21.98 165.10 -9.35
CA ALA A 75 -22.54 165.63 -10.61
C ALA A 75 -21.44 165.66 -11.71
N ASP A 76 -21.86 165.63 -12.97
CA ASP A 76 -21.13 166.03 -14.19
C ASP A 76 -19.61 165.75 -14.35
N LYS A 77 -19.28 164.64 -15.02
CA LYS A 77 -18.77 164.65 -16.41
C LYS A 77 -18.92 163.24 -17.01
N LYS A 78 -19.54 163.07 -18.20
CA LYS A 78 -19.02 163.37 -19.55
C LYS A 78 -17.68 162.67 -19.81
N LYS A 79 -17.40 162.04 -20.96
CA LYS A 79 -18.10 161.68 -22.23
C LYS A 79 -16.99 161.01 -23.10
N LYS A 80 -17.33 160.52 -24.30
CA LYS A 80 -16.41 160.26 -25.45
C LYS A 80 -15.62 158.94 -25.53
N GLU A 81 -16.00 158.12 -26.51
CA GLU A 81 -15.11 157.64 -27.60
C GLU A 81 -14.49 158.86 -28.32
N PRO A 82 -13.25 158.85 -28.90
CA PRO A 82 -12.94 157.96 -30.04
C PRO A 82 -11.44 157.63 -30.37
N ASP A 83 -11.24 156.78 -31.39
CA ASP A 83 -10.28 156.79 -32.53
C ASP A 83 -8.75 157.15 -32.46
N GLU A 84 -7.96 156.20 -33.01
CA GLU A 84 -6.81 156.29 -33.97
C GLU A 84 -5.33 156.76 -33.67
N PHE A 85 -4.41 156.08 -34.40
CA PHE A 85 -3.04 156.42 -34.93
C PHE A 85 -1.68 156.24 -34.14
N HIS A 86 -0.70 155.61 -34.84
CA HIS A 86 0.81 155.68 -34.77
C HIS A 86 1.65 154.98 -33.63
N ARG A 87 2.96 154.60 -33.77
CA ARG A 87 3.81 154.03 -34.89
C ARG A 87 5.30 153.63 -34.49
N ILE A 88 5.90 152.58 -35.13
CA ILE A 88 7.36 152.20 -35.38
C ILE A 88 8.39 152.07 -34.21
N GLU A 89 9.65 151.53 -34.29
CA GLU A 89 10.50 150.89 -35.36
C GLU A 89 11.28 149.60 -34.87
N GLN A 90 12.57 149.19 -35.06
CA GLN A 90 13.88 149.71 -35.61
C GLN A 90 14.83 148.55 -36.16
N GLU A 91 16.18 148.57 -35.94
CA GLU A 91 17.28 147.84 -36.68
C GLU A 91 18.54 147.50 -35.81
N SER A 92 19.64 146.79 -36.20
CA SER A 92 20.00 145.71 -37.19
C SER A 92 21.51 145.24 -37.05
N GLY A 93 22.05 144.33 -37.91
CA GLY A 93 23.48 143.85 -37.95
C GLY A 93 23.69 142.38 -38.44
N THR A 94 24.86 141.75 -38.71
CA THR A 94 26.32 142.10 -38.90
C THR A 94 27.07 140.87 -39.57
N ASP A 95 28.35 140.97 -40.04
CA ASP A 95 29.06 139.93 -40.87
C ASP A 95 30.64 139.98 -40.83
N PRO A 96 31.40 138.87 -41.09
CA PRO A 96 32.43 138.96 -42.14
C PRO A 96 32.75 137.70 -43.02
N LYS A 97 32.10 137.60 -44.20
CA LYS A 97 32.65 137.11 -45.51
C LYS A 97 33.16 135.63 -45.55
N THR A 98 33.52 134.95 -46.67
CA THR A 98 33.32 135.00 -48.15
C THR A 98 33.57 133.56 -48.69
N GLY A 99 33.31 133.15 -49.94
CA GLY A 99 32.83 133.81 -51.17
C GLY A 99 33.12 132.93 -52.42
N SER A 100 33.02 133.49 -53.64
CA SER A 100 33.18 132.83 -54.96
C SER A 100 32.18 131.70 -55.31
N ARG A 101 31.27 131.82 -56.30
CA ARG A 101 30.86 132.99 -57.12
C ARG A 101 29.54 132.67 -57.87
N ASN A 102 28.56 133.59 -57.85
CA ASN A 102 27.34 133.64 -58.72
C ASN A 102 26.30 132.48 -58.59
N TRP A 103 25.00 132.60 -58.90
CA TRP A 103 24.05 133.75 -59.04
C TRP A 103 22.58 133.21 -59.15
N PHE A 104 21.60 133.81 -58.43
CA PHE A 104 20.11 133.60 -58.46
C PHE A 104 19.48 132.24 -58.04
N GLY A 105 18.34 132.28 -57.29
CA GLY A 105 17.27 131.25 -57.37
C GLY A 105 16.51 130.73 -56.11
N MET A 106 15.46 131.44 -55.64
CA MET A 106 14.16 130.97 -55.06
C MET A 106 13.98 129.80 -54.01
N VAL A 107 13.18 130.11 -52.95
CA VAL A 107 12.14 129.29 -52.25
C VAL A 107 12.51 128.25 -51.14
N TRP A 108 12.24 128.63 -49.86
CA TRP A 108 11.81 127.81 -48.69
C TRP A 108 12.79 126.74 -48.09
N ALA A 109 12.50 125.96 -47.02
CA ALA A 109 11.89 126.14 -45.67
C ALA A 109 11.85 124.75 -44.94
N LYS A 110 11.76 124.52 -43.61
CA LYS A 110 12.00 125.26 -42.33
C LYS A 110 12.15 124.20 -41.19
N VAL A 111 12.79 124.54 -40.05
CA VAL A 111 13.12 123.68 -38.88
C VAL A 111 12.62 124.34 -37.56
N SER A 112 12.17 123.72 -36.45
CA SER A 112 11.98 122.32 -35.93
C SER A 112 13.01 121.74 -34.92
N GLN A 113 12.60 120.73 -34.12
CA GLN A 113 13.45 119.91 -33.18
C GLN A 113 14.08 120.71 -32.00
N GLY A 114 15.04 120.26 -31.15
CA GLY A 114 15.85 119.04 -31.00
C GLY A 114 16.79 119.08 -29.75
N SER A 115 17.58 118.03 -29.43
CA SER A 115 18.37 117.89 -28.18
C SER A 115 19.85 117.48 -28.39
N TRP A 116 20.79 117.83 -27.48
CA TRP A 116 22.24 117.47 -27.51
C TRP A 116 22.95 117.41 -26.11
N LYS A 117 24.29 117.14 -26.06
CA LYS A 117 25.08 116.66 -24.88
C LYS A 117 26.20 117.60 -24.34
N HIS A 118 26.53 117.42 -23.04
CA HIS A 118 27.86 117.50 -22.35
C HIS A 118 28.78 118.75 -22.47
N PHE A 119 29.06 119.44 -21.34
CA PHE A 119 30.44 119.70 -20.79
C PHE A 119 30.40 120.27 -19.33
N LEU A 120 31.55 120.71 -18.79
CA LEU A 120 31.93 120.91 -17.35
C LEU A 120 31.29 122.06 -16.50
N ASN A 121 31.32 121.85 -15.17
CA ASN A 121 31.60 122.76 -14.02
C ASN A 121 30.62 123.85 -13.45
N ILE A 122 30.21 123.60 -12.18
CA ILE A 122 30.36 124.44 -10.94
C ILE A 122 29.50 125.75 -10.73
N PRO A 123 29.12 126.13 -9.46
CA PRO A 123 27.88 126.91 -9.17
C PRO A 123 28.06 128.20 -8.28
N LEU A 124 26.96 128.88 -7.85
CA LEU A 124 26.70 129.42 -6.47
C LEU A 124 25.40 130.29 -6.28
N LYS A 125 24.72 130.12 -5.11
CA LYS A 125 23.97 131.09 -4.22
C LYS A 125 22.60 131.82 -4.51
N ASP A 126 21.67 131.61 -3.56
CA ASP A 126 20.86 132.56 -2.69
C ASP A 126 19.64 133.48 -3.11
N GLN A 127 18.52 133.28 -2.38
CA GLN A 127 17.53 134.23 -1.73
C GLN A 127 16.29 134.92 -2.40
N LYS A 128 15.13 134.81 -1.67
CA LYS A 128 13.99 135.80 -1.42
C LYS A 128 12.98 136.16 -2.55
N ILE A 129 11.78 136.77 -2.32
CA ILE A 129 10.64 136.69 -1.34
C ILE A 129 9.44 137.63 -1.80
N ASN A 130 8.23 137.63 -1.17
CA ASN A 130 7.07 138.59 -1.30
C ASN A 130 6.09 138.50 -2.53
N ASP A 131 4.80 138.95 -2.54
CA ASP A 131 3.75 139.15 -1.48
C ASP A 131 2.28 139.38 -2.00
N PHE A 132 1.28 139.03 -1.16
CA PHE A 132 -0.14 139.50 -0.91
C PHE A 132 -1.20 140.10 -1.92
N LYS A 133 -2.50 139.94 -1.54
CA LYS A 133 -3.79 140.59 -1.99
C LYS A 133 -4.44 140.13 -3.33
N ASN A 134 -5.76 140.17 -3.60
CA ASN A 134 -7.05 140.44 -2.90
C ASN A 134 -8.22 139.91 -3.82
N SER A 135 -9.53 139.85 -3.51
CA SER A 135 -10.34 139.70 -2.27
C SER A 135 -11.85 139.55 -2.57
N GLU A 136 -12.54 138.63 -1.89
CA GLU A 136 -13.88 138.75 -1.25
C GLU A 136 -15.08 139.46 -1.95
N SER A 137 -16.12 138.68 -2.28
CA SER A 137 -17.53 139.13 -2.31
C SER A 137 -18.48 137.92 -2.10
N ILE A 138 -19.35 137.99 -1.09
CA ILE A 138 -20.24 136.90 -0.63
C ILE A 138 -21.71 137.33 -0.81
N GLU A 139 -22.66 136.40 -0.63
CA GLU A 139 -24.12 136.66 -0.52
C GLU A 139 -24.84 137.27 -1.74
N ARG A 140 -25.17 136.39 -2.70
CA ARG A 140 -26.54 136.40 -3.27
C ARG A 140 -27.03 135.03 -3.77
N GLU A 141 -26.21 134.26 -4.49
CA GLU A 141 -26.68 133.08 -5.24
C GLU A 141 -26.53 131.71 -4.53
N LEU A 142 -26.71 131.67 -3.20
CA LEU A 142 -26.51 130.44 -2.40
C LEU A 142 -27.78 129.57 -2.25
N ASN A 143 -28.80 129.76 -3.10
CA ASN A 143 -30.11 129.09 -2.97
C ASN A 143 -30.57 128.26 -4.19
N PHE A 144 -29.79 128.17 -5.27
CA PHE A 144 -30.14 127.36 -6.46
C PHE A 144 -29.29 126.09 -6.66
N ARG A 145 -28.35 125.78 -5.76
CA ARG A 145 -27.55 124.54 -5.80
C ARG A 145 -28.09 123.48 -4.81
N ASN A 146 -29.07 122.65 -5.19
CA ASN A 146 -29.26 121.34 -4.52
C ASN A 146 -30.21 120.26 -5.12
N ILE A 147 -30.79 120.39 -6.34
CA ILE A 147 -31.75 119.38 -6.85
C ILE A 147 -31.30 118.66 -8.14
N GLU A 148 -31.07 119.35 -9.27
CA GLU A 148 -30.85 118.63 -10.55
C GLU A 148 -29.49 117.90 -10.64
N SER A 149 -28.50 118.26 -9.81
CA SER A 149 -27.20 117.57 -9.77
C SER A 149 -27.27 116.15 -9.18
N MET A 150 -28.42 115.71 -8.68
CA MET A 150 -28.59 114.38 -8.06
C MET A 150 -29.00 113.27 -9.06
N ARG A 151 -29.21 113.62 -10.34
CA ARG A 151 -29.77 112.73 -11.36
C ARG A 151 -28.77 112.14 -12.35
N ILE A 152 -27.60 112.77 -12.51
CA ILE A 152 -26.58 112.36 -13.51
C ILE A 152 -25.63 111.31 -12.95
N GLU A 153 -25.25 111.40 -11.67
CA GLU A 153 -24.20 110.55 -11.06
C GLU A 153 -24.66 109.11 -10.74
N TYR A 154 -25.98 108.85 -10.72
CA TYR A 154 -26.54 107.53 -10.34
C TYR A 154 -26.75 106.57 -11.54
N LEU A 155 -26.70 107.07 -12.78
CA LEU A 155 -26.99 106.30 -14.00
C LEU A 155 -25.75 105.72 -14.71
N GLU A 156 -24.57 106.35 -14.60
CA GLU A 156 -23.35 105.78 -15.20
C GLU A 156 -22.73 104.66 -14.35
N GLN A 157 -22.73 104.81 -13.02
CA GLN A 157 -22.09 103.85 -12.11
C GLN A 157 -22.83 102.48 -12.05
N SER A 158 -24.13 102.47 -12.38
CA SER A 158 -24.97 101.27 -12.43
C SER A 158 -24.83 100.49 -13.75
N GLY A 159 -24.51 101.15 -14.87
CA GLY A 159 -24.26 100.46 -16.15
C GLY A 159 -22.94 99.67 -16.19
N PHE A 160 -21.86 100.24 -15.63
CA PHE A 160 -20.52 99.68 -15.70
C PHE A 160 -20.37 98.34 -14.94
N SER A 161 -21.06 98.20 -13.81
CA SER A 161 -20.99 97.02 -12.94
C SER A 161 -21.71 95.79 -13.53
N ILE A 162 -22.83 95.99 -14.23
CA ILE A 162 -23.59 94.91 -14.89
C ILE A 162 -22.81 94.36 -16.10
N GLY A 163 -22.21 95.23 -16.91
CA GLY A 163 -21.45 94.82 -18.10
C GLY A 163 -20.28 93.88 -17.77
N MET A 164 -19.50 94.20 -16.74
CA MET A 164 -18.38 93.37 -16.29
C MET A 164 -18.82 91.97 -15.80
N PHE A 165 -19.94 91.87 -15.08
CA PHE A 165 -20.47 90.58 -14.62
C PHE A 165 -20.93 89.69 -15.79
N CYS A 166 -21.58 90.27 -16.81
CA CYS A 166 -21.97 89.52 -18.00
C CYS A 166 -20.77 88.99 -18.80
N ILE A 167 -19.70 89.79 -18.93
CA ILE A 167 -18.48 89.37 -19.64
C ILE A 167 -17.74 88.25 -18.88
N PHE A 168 -17.59 88.36 -17.55
CA PHE A 168 -17.00 87.29 -16.74
C PHE A 168 -17.86 86.02 -16.70
N GLY A 169 -19.20 86.16 -16.67
CA GLY A 169 -20.13 85.03 -16.78
C GLY A 169 -20.02 84.30 -18.12
N ALA A 170 -19.97 85.04 -19.23
CA ALA A 170 -19.78 84.47 -20.56
C ALA A 170 -18.39 83.81 -20.72
N GLY A 171 -17.33 84.46 -20.22
CA GLY A 171 -15.96 83.94 -20.26
C GLY A 171 -15.78 82.66 -19.44
N THR A 172 -16.37 82.58 -18.24
CA THR A 172 -16.32 81.38 -17.39
C THR A 172 -17.17 80.24 -17.95
N LEU A 173 -18.35 80.51 -18.51
CA LEU A 173 -19.13 79.49 -19.23
C LEU A 173 -18.41 78.99 -20.49
N GLY A 174 -17.77 79.87 -21.26
CA GLY A 174 -16.96 79.51 -22.42
C GLY A 174 -15.76 78.63 -22.03
N PHE A 175 -15.03 79.00 -20.98
CA PHE A 175 -13.92 78.21 -20.45
C PHE A 175 -14.38 76.84 -19.96
N LEU A 176 -15.47 76.77 -19.17
CA LEU A 176 -16.05 75.50 -18.71
C LEU A 176 -16.53 74.61 -19.86
N PHE A 177 -17.12 75.19 -20.91
CA PHE A 177 -17.52 74.46 -22.11
C PHE A 177 -16.30 73.92 -22.87
N PHE A 178 -15.25 74.73 -23.05
CA PHE A 178 -14.04 74.30 -23.75
C PHE A 178 -13.25 73.24 -22.96
N LEU A 179 -13.17 73.40 -21.63
CA LEU A 179 -12.61 72.41 -20.71
C LEU A 179 -13.41 71.09 -20.77
N ASN A 180 -14.74 71.17 -20.82
CA ASN A 180 -15.60 69.99 -20.97
C ASN A 180 -15.38 69.30 -22.32
N LEU A 181 -15.26 70.06 -23.42
CA LEU A 181 -15.01 69.54 -24.76
C LEU A 181 -13.62 68.88 -24.88
N PHE A 182 -12.60 69.46 -24.25
CA PHE A 182 -11.27 68.90 -24.14
C PHE A 182 -11.28 67.59 -23.33
N LEU A 183 -11.79 67.62 -22.09
CA LEU A 183 -11.89 66.44 -21.22
C LEU A 183 -12.76 65.34 -21.83
N TYR A 184 -13.83 65.68 -22.56
CA TYR A 184 -14.66 64.72 -23.28
C TYR A 184 -13.90 64.06 -24.44
N LYS A 185 -13.15 64.84 -25.23
CA LYS A 185 -12.34 64.32 -26.36
C LYS A 185 -11.25 63.38 -25.85
N ASP A 186 -10.57 63.74 -24.77
CA ASP A 186 -9.50 62.93 -24.18
C ASP A 186 -10.03 61.70 -23.45
N SER A 187 -11.08 61.85 -22.63
CA SER A 187 -11.76 60.72 -21.98
C SER A 187 -12.33 59.73 -23.00
N LYS A 188 -12.85 60.21 -24.14
CA LYS A 188 -13.32 59.34 -25.23
C LYS A 188 -12.18 58.59 -25.90
N ARG A 189 -11.04 59.26 -26.18
CA ARG A 189 -9.82 58.61 -26.71
C ARG A 189 -9.28 57.54 -25.76
N ALA A 190 -9.13 57.86 -24.48
CA ALA A 190 -8.70 56.91 -23.47
C ALA A 190 -9.67 55.72 -23.36
N SER A 191 -10.99 55.97 -23.36
CA SER A 191 -12.02 54.93 -23.32
C SER A 191 -11.95 53.99 -24.53
N SER A 192 -11.66 54.49 -25.74
CA SER A 192 -11.47 53.63 -26.92
C SER A 192 -10.19 52.79 -26.85
N LYS A 193 -9.05 53.36 -26.40
CA LYS A 193 -7.79 52.62 -26.26
C LYS A 193 -7.91 51.53 -25.17
N ILE A 194 -8.58 51.83 -24.04
CA ILE A 194 -8.92 50.85 -23.00
C ILE A 194 -9.86 49.75 -23.53
N LEU A 195 -10.81 50.07 -24.41
CA LEU A 195 -11.71 49.06 -25.00
C LEU A 195 -10.96 48.08 -25.94
N ILE A 196 -9.91 48.53 -26.62
CA ILE A 196 -9.04 47.66 -27.44
C ILE A 196 -8.28 46.69 -26.54
N LEU A 197 -7.63 47.20 -25.48
CA LEU A 197 -6.94 46.38 -24.46
C LEU A 197 -7.89 45.36 -23.82
N ASN A 198 -9.08 45.79 -23.39
CA ASN A 198 -10.07 44.90 -22.78
C ASN A 198 -10.53 43.80 -23.75
N ARG A 199 -10.74 44.12 -25.03
CA ARG A 199 -11.12 43.11 -26.05
C ARG A 199 -10.02 42.09 -26.33
N ARG A 200 -8.76 42.51 -26.41
CA ARG A 200 -7.62 41.60 -26.61
C ARG A 200 -7.46 40.65 -25.42
N VAL A 201 -7.60 41.16 -24.20
CA VAL A 201 -7.65 40.33 -22.97
C VAL A 201 -8.87 39.39 -22.96
N GLU A 202 -10.05 39.85 -23.39
CA GLU A 202 -11.25 39.00 -23.54
C GLU A 202 -11.10 37.92 -24.63
N SER A 203 -10.21 38.10 -25.62
CA SER A 203 -9.92 37.11 -26.66
C SER A 203 -8.68 36.25 -26.41
N GLY A 204 -8.04 36.36 -25.23
CA GLY A 204 -6.84 35.59 -24.88
C GLY A 204 -5.55 36.03 -25.60
N ASP A 205 -5.59 37.06 -26.43
CA ASP A 205 -4.40 37.64 -27.06
C ASP A 205 -3.81 38.69 -26.12
N ILE A 206 -2.90 38.26 -25.25
CA ILE A 206 -2.26 39.14 -24.25
C ILE A 206 -0.93 39.72 -24.75
N GLN A 207 -0.62 39.62 -26.05
CA GLN A 207 0.59 40.20 -26.62
C GLN A 207 0.39 41.68 -26.98
N VAL A 208 1.30 42.52 -26.48
CA VAL A 208 1.44 43.90 -26.94
C VAL A 208 2.33 43.88 -28.18
N THR A 209 1.76 44.18 -29.34
CA THR A 209 2.50 44.35 -30.59
C THR A 209 3.05 45.78 -30.68
N ALA A 210 4.09 46.01 -31.48
CA ALA A 210 4.63 47.36 -31.68
C ALA A 210 3.56 48.36 -32.16
N GLU A 211 2.58 47.89 -32.93
CA GLU A 211 1.41 48.68 -33.35
C GLU A 211 0.56 49.17 -32.16
N THR A 212 0.34 48.34 -31.13
CA THR A 212 -0.39 48.79 -29.94
C THR A 212 0.44 49.70 -29.05
N GLU A 213 1.77 49.57 -29.06
CA GLU A 213 2.67 50.51 -28.39
C GLU A 213 2.62 51.90 -29.07
N GLU A 214 2.66 51.94 -30.40
CA GLU A 214 2.48 53.16 -31.21
C GLU A 214 1.08 53.78 -31.02
N GLU A 215 0.01 52.98 -31.01
CA GLU A 215 -1.34 53.46 -30.66
C GLU A 215 -1.44 54.02 -29.23
N LEU A 216 -0.55 53.67 -28.30
CA LEU A 216 -0.62 54.06 -26.88
C LEU A 216 0.27 55.26 -26.49
N MET A 217 1.23 55.67 -27.32
CA MET A 217 2.26 56.67 -26.98
C MET A 217 1.74 58.01 -26.43
N ASP A 218 0.53 58.45 -26.79
CA ASP A 218 -0.09 59.69 -26.26
C ASP A 218 -0.25 59.71 -24.71
N SER A 219 -0.15 58.58 -24.00
CA SER A 219 -0.50 58.51 -22.57
C SER A 219 0.37 57.55 -21.74
N PRO A 220 1.28 58.06 -20.88
CA PRO A 220 2.13 57.23 -20.01
C PRO A 220 1.36 56.30 -19.05
N VAL A 221 0.14 56.69 -18.66
CA VAL A 221 -0.73 55.90 -17.78
C VAL A 221 -1.34 54.69 -18.51
N LEU A 222 -1.65 54.84 -19.82
CA LEU A 222 -2.17 53.72 -20.61
C LEU A 222 -1.05 52.76 -21.02
N LEU A 223 0.15 53.27 -21.28
CA LEU A 223 1.34 52.44 -21.56
C LEU A 223 1.69 51.55 -20.34
N SER A 224 1.85 52.14 -19.16
CA SER A 224 2.15 51.38 -17.92
C SER A 224 1.02 50.42 -17.52
N LEU A 225 -0.24 50.71 -17.84
CA LEU A 225 -1.34 49.77 -17.70
C LEU A 225 -1.22 48.58 -18.67
N ALA A 226 -0.86 48.82 -19.94
CA ALA A 226 -0.63 47.76 -20.93
C ALA A 226 0.58 46.89 -20.56
N GLU A 227 1.69 47.48 -20.11
CA GLU A 227 2.85 46.75 -19.55
C GLU A 227 2.45 45.86 -18.36
N THR A 228 1.63 46.38 -17.45
CA THR A 228 1.17 45.63 -16.27
C THR A 228 0.27 44.45 -16.68
N ILE A 229 -0.65 44.66 -17.63
CA ILE A 229 -1.51 43.62 -18.20
C ILE A 229 -0.67 42.56 -18.94
N HIS A 230 0.32 42.97 -19.73
CA HIS A 230 1.22 42.08 -20.46
C HIS A 230 2.15 41.29 -19.52
N LYS A 231 2.63 41.89 -18.43
CA LYS A 231 3.36 41.16 -17.39
C LYS A 231 2.45 40.12 -16.75
N PHE A 232 1.28 40.53 -16.24
CA PHE A 232 0.31 39.61 -15.64
C PHE A 232 -0.12 38.48 -16.58
N GLY A 233 -0.27 38.76 -17.88
CA GLY A 233 -0.53 37.76 -18.91
C GLY A 233 0.60 36.75 -19.10
N ARG A 234 1.86 37.20 -19.14
CA ARG A 234 3.02 36.30 -19.21
C ARG A 234 3.22 35.50 -17.93
N ASP A 235 3.01 36.11 -16.77
CA ASP A 235 3.05 35.44 -15.47
C ASP A 235 1.97 34.35 -15.40
N LEU A 236 0.73 34.63 -15.85
CA LEU A 236 -0.36 33.64 -15.97
C LEU A 236 -0.08 32.52 -16.99
N ILE A 237 0.51 32.82 -18.14
CA ILE A 237 0.87 31.81 -19.15
C ILE A 237 1.96 30.88 -18.58
N ALA A 238 2.95 31.43 -17.87
CA ALA A 238 3.97 30.64 -17.19
C ALA A 238 3.39 29.74 -16.09
N GLU A 239 2.49 30.26 -15.25
CA GLU A 239 1.75 29.43 -14.26
C GLU A 239 0.90 28.35 -14.96
N ALA A 240 0.25 28.65 -16.09
CA ALA A 240 -0.57 27.69 -16.82
C ALA A 240 0.25 26.56 -17.47
N ASP A 241 1.41 26.86 -18.06
CA ASP A 241 2.32 25.84 -18.59
C ASP A 241 3.02 25.04 -17.47
N GLU A 242 3.32 25.64 -16.31
CA GLU A 242 3.82 24.90 -15.14
C GLU A 242 2.75 23.94 -14.60
N ILE A 243 1.50 24.40 -14.45
CA ILE A 243 0.35 23.58 -14.07
C ILE A 243 0.16 22.42 -15.05
N LYS A 244 0.32 22.68 -16.36
CA LYS A 244 0.24 21.67 -17.43
C LYS A 244 1.37 20.64 -17.36
N SER A 245 2.62 21.03 -17.06
CA SER A 245 3.72 20.08 -16.80
C SER A 245 3.38 19.18 -15.61
N ARG A 246 3.00 19.78 -14.48
CA ARG A 246 2.59 19.06 -13.26
C ARG A 246 1.41 18.12 -13.50
N PHE A 247 0.46 18.47 -14.37
CA PHE A 247 -0.62 17.56 -14.76
C PHE A 247 -0.17 16.42 -15.67
N SER A 248 0.82 16.62 -16.55
CA SER A 248 1.45 15.52 -17.30
C SER A 248 2.14 14.54 -16.36
N GLU A 249 2.99 15.05 -15.46
CA GLU A 249 3.69 14.26 -14.44
C GLU A 249 2.72 13.45 -13.56
N VAL A 250 1.59 14.05 -13.15
CA VAL A 250 0.51 13.36 -12.43
C VAL A 250 -0.18 12.30 -13.30
N SER A 251 -0.35 12.54 -14.61
CA SER A 251 -0.97 11.58 -15.54
C SER A 251 -0.05 10.37 -15.78
N ASP A 252 1.25 10.59 -15.95
CA ASP A 252 2.25 9.54 -16.12
C ASP A 252 2.39 8.70 -14.84
N LEU A 253 2.44 9.35 -13.67
CA LEU A 253 2.41 8.69 -12.37
C LEU A 253 1.10 7.91 -12.15
N THR A 254 -0.03 8.42 -12.66
CA THR A 254 -1.32 7.72 -12.60
C THR A 254 -1.30 6.46 -13.46
N HIS A 255 -0.74 6.50 -14.68
CA HIS A 255 -0.57 5.29 -15.50
C HIS A 255 0.33 4.25 -14.84
N LEU A 256 1.45 4.68 -14.25
CA LEU A 256 2.34 3.80 -13.48
C LEU A 256 1.63 3.20 -12.24
N LEU A 257 0.78 3.97 -11.57
CA LEU A 257 -0.06 3.49 -10.46
C LEU A 257 -1.06 2.42 -10.93
N GLN A 258 -1.68 2.63 -12.09
CA GLN A 258 -2.64 1.71 -12.70
C GLN A 258 -1.97 0.40 -13.15
N GLU A 259 -0.73 0.46 -13.67
CA GLU A 259 0.06 -0.71 -14.07
C GLU A 259 0.55 -1.49 -12.85
N THR A 260 1.19 -0.83 -11.89
CA THR A 260 1.66 -1.46 -10.64
C THR A 260 0.52 -2.07 -9.84
N SER A 261 -0.67 -1.48 -9.85
CA SER A 261 -1.87 -2.07 -9.23
C SER A 261 -2.40 -3.31 -9.96
N LYS A 262 -2.26 -3.39 -11.29
CA LYS A 262 -2.59 -4.63 -12.04
C LYS A 262 -1.61 -5.75 -11.72
N VAL A 263 -0.31 -5.44 -11.65
CA VAL A 263 0.73 -6.40 -11.25
C VAL A 263 0.51 -6.87 -9.80
N LEU A 264 0.25 -5.94 -8.86
CA LEU A 264 -0.06 -6.28 -7.47
C LEU A 264 -1.28 -7.21 -7.38
N ASN A 265 -2.39 -6.88 -8.07
CA ASN A 265 -3.57 -7.73 -8.11
C ASN A 265 -3.30 -9.11 -8.73
N SER A 266 -2.45 -9.21 -9.76
CA SER A 266 -2.03 -10.49 -10.31
C SER A 266 -1.27 -11.33 -9.28
N ASN A 267 -0.25 -10.76 -8.65
CA ASN A 267 0.59 -11.43 -7.65
C ASN A 267 -0.22 -11.86 -6.41
N VAL A 268 -1.17 -11.02 -5.98
CA VAL A 268 -2.10 -11.32 -4.87
C VAL A 268 -3.03 -12.49 -5.21
N ASN A 269 -3.47 -12.63 -6.47
CA ASN A 269 -4.27 -13.78 -6.89
C ASN A 269 -3.42 -15.06 -6.99
N GLU A 270 -2.21 -14.99 -7.53
CA GLU A 270 -1.29 -16.14 -7.55
C GLU A 270 -0.95 -16.62 -6.13
N GLU A 271 -0.65 -15.70 -5.21
CA GLU A 271 -0.36 -16.05 -3.82
C GLU A 271 -1.61 -16.60 -3.09
N ASN A 272 -2.83 -16.13 -3.42
CA ASN A 272 -4.06 -16.74 -2.91
C ASN A 272 -4.24 -18.21 -3.35
N GLU A 273 -3.89 -18.58 -4.58
CA GLU A 273 -3.93 -19.98 -5.01
C GLU A 273 -2.85 -20.81 -4.29
N ARG A 274 -1.61 -20.31 -4.21
CA ARG A 274 -0.52 -20.96 -3.45
C ARG A 274 -0.89 -21.19 -1.98
N ILE A 275 -1.59 -20.25 -1.33
CA ILE A 275 -2.09 -20.43 0.03
C ILE A 275 -3.08 -21.61 0.12
N LYS A 276 -3.95 -21.83 -0.87
CA LYS A 276 -4.86 -22.99 -0.88
C LYS A 276 -4.09 -24.30 -1.01
N ASP A 277 -3.06 -24.36 -1.86
CA ASP A 277 -2.21 -25.54 -2.00
C ASP A 277 -1.48 -25.87 -0.68
N ILE A 278 -0.93 -24.85 -0.01
CA ILE A 278 -0.28 -25.02 1.29
C ILE A 278 -1.30 -25.42 2.39
N CYS A 279 -2.53 -24.89 2.36
CA CYS A 279 -3.64 -25.35 3.21
C CYS A 279 -3.98 -26.83 2.97
N SER A 280 -4.03 -27.26 1.71
CA SER A 280 -4.29 -28.65 1.33
C SER A 280 -3.18 -29.57 1.87
N LEU A 281 -1.92 -29.19 1.64
CA LEU A 281 -0.74 -29.91 2.13
C LEU A 281 -0.71 -30.01 3.67
N ALA A 282 -1.03 -28.93 4.39
CA ALA A 282 -1.09 -28.93 5.86
C ALA A 282 -2.16 -29.89 6.42
N ASN A 283 -3.29 -30.04 5.72
CA ASN A 283 -4.34 -31.00 6.11
C ASN A 283 -3.95 -32.45 5.76
N SER A 284 -3.26 -32.67 4.63
CA SER A 284 -2.72 -33.99 4.28
C SER A 284 -1.66 -34.46 5.30
N ILE A 285 -0.69 -33.60 5.64
CA ILE A 285 0.34 -33.88 6.66
C ILE A 285 -0.31 -34.16 8.02
N LYS A 286 -1.36 -33.42 8.40
CA LYS A 286 -2.15 -33.69 9.61
C LYS A 286 -2.80 -35.08 9.59
N GLY A 287 -3.29 -35.54 8.44
CA GLY A 287 -3.79 -36.89 8.24
C GLY A 287 -2.71 -37.97 8.35
N GLU A 288 -1.53 -37.73 7.76
CA GLU A 288 -0.37 -38.63 7.86
C GLU A 288 0.14 -38.75 9.30
N ILE A 289 0.19 -37.65 10.05
CA ILE A 289 0.52 -37.62 11.49
C ILE A 289 -0.41 -38.54 12.29
N TYR A 290 -1.73 -38.55 12.01
CA TYR A 290 -2.67 -39.47 12.67
C TYR A 290 -2.55 -40.94 12.20
N ASN A 291 -1.93 -41.19 11.04
CA ASN A 291 -1.58 -42.54 10.62
C ASN A 291 -0.30 -43.03 11.33
N LEU A 292 0.69 -42.15 11.49
CA LEU A 292 1.92 -42.44 12.23
C LEU A 292 1.64 -42.71 13.72
N ASP A 293 0.77 -41.92 14.38
CA ASP A 293 0.27 -42.19 15.74
C ASP A 293 -0.20 -43.66 15.89
N ARG A 294 -1.15 -44.06 15.04
CA ARG A 294 -1.76 -45.39 15.10
C ARG A 294 -0.79 -46.51 14.73
N ASN A 295 0.18 -46.23 13.86
CA ASN A 295 1.25 -47.18 13.55
C ASN A 295 2.20 -47.37 14.72
N ALA A 296 2.54 -46.32 15.48
CA ALA A 296 3.36 -46.42 16.68
C ALA A 296 2.68 -47.24 17.79
N ASP A 297 1.40 -46.97 18.07
CA ASP A 297 0.58 -47.80 18.99
C ASP A 297 0.57 -49.28 18.54
N SER A 298 0.43 -49.52 17.23
CA SER A 298 0.42 -50.87 16.66
C SER A 298 1.77 -51.58 16.79
N TYR A 299 2.89 -50.86 16.63
CA TYR A 299 4.23 -51.43 16.84
C TYR A 299 4.47 -51.78 18.30
N TYR A 300 4.05 -50.95 19.25
CA TYR A 300 4.17 -51.27 20.68
C TYR A 300 3.39 -52.55 21.06
N ILE A 301 2.16 -52.71 20.55
CA ILE A 301 1.36 -53.93 20.75
C ILE A 301 2.06 -55.16 20.13
N LEU A 302 2.61 -55.02 18.92
CA LEU A 302 3.29 -56.11 18.21
C LEU A 302 4.61 -56.51 18.89
N VAL A 303 5.41 -55.55 19.38
CA VAL A 303 6.63 -55.79 20.17
C VAL A 303 6.28 -56.46 21.50
N SER A 304 5.22 -56.00 22.19
CA SER A 304 4.74 -56.63 23.42
C SER A 304 4.35 -58.10 23.19
N SER A 305 3.57 -58.39 22.14
CA SER A 305 3.20 -59.77 21.78
C SER A 305 4.43 -60.62 21.40
N LEU A 306 5.36 -60.08 20.61
CA LEU A 306 6.60 -60.77 20.25
C LEU A 306 7.45 -61.12 21.49
N ASN A 307 7.45 -60.27 22.51
CA ASN A 307 8.10 -60.54 23.80
C ASN A 307 7.39 -61.62 24.66
N VAL A 308 6.13 -61.97 24.36
CA VAL A 308 5.45 -63.13 24.95
C VAL A 308 5.83 -64.41 24.18
N GLU A 309 5.76 -64.37 22.85
CA GLU A 309 6.17 -65.48 21.96
C GLU A 309 7.63 -65.90 22.21
N ILE A 310 8.54 -64.95 22.43
CA ILE A 310 9.95 -65.22 22.78
C ILE A 310 10.06 -66.02 24.09
N LYS A 311 9.23 -65.74 25.11
CA LYS A 311 9.25 -66.46 26.39
C LYS A 311 8.66 -67.88 26.27
N GLN A 312 7.62 -68.03 25.46
CA GLN A 312 7.07 -69.36 25.13
C GLN A 312 8.08 -70.19 24.34
N LEU A 313 8.86 -69.56 23.46
CA LEU A 313 9.97 -70.21 22.77
C LEU A 313 11.11 -70.61 23.74
N ASP A 314 11.44 -69.79 24.74
CA ASP A 314 12.37 -70.19 25.82
C ASP A 314 11.87 -71.42 26.58
N GLU A 315 10.59 -71.47 26.93
CA GLU A 315 9.99 -72.63 27.62
C GLU A 315 10.02 -73.89 26.74
N ILE A 316 9.70 -73.78 25.45
CA ILE A 316 9.76 -74.89 24.49
C ILE A 316 11.21 -75.39 24.31
N ILE A 317 12.19 -74.50 24.25
CA ILE A 317 13.62 -74.85 24.17
C ILE A 317 14.05 -75.69 25.38
N ASP A 318 13.69 -75.28 26.60
CA ASP A 318 14.01 -76.03 27.82
C ASP A 318 13.27 -77.37 27.89
N GLN A 319 11.97 -77.40 27.58
CA GLN A 319 11.18 -78.62 27.55
C GLN A 319 11.75 -79.65 26.55
N VAL A 320 12.15 -79.23 25.35
CA VAL A 320 12.78 -80.11 24.34
C VAL A 320 14.15 -80.60 24.83
N GLY A 321 15.02 -79.72 25.34
CA GLY A 321 16.31 -80.13 25.89
C GLY A 321 16.18 -81.13 27.05
N SER A 322 15.24 -80.88 27.96
CA SER A 322 14.90 -81.77 29.08
C SER A 322 14.35 -83.12 28.61
N ALA A 323 13.53 -83.15 27.55
CA ALA A 323 13.01 -84.37 26.96
C ALA A 323 14.12 -85.20 26.28
N VAL A 324 14.99 -84.57 25.49
CA VAL A 324 16.12 -85.24 24.83
C VAL A 324 17.10 -85.82 25.85
N TYR A 325 17.44 -85.07 26.90
CA TYR A 325 18.28 -85.57 27.99
C TYR A 325 17.69 -86.83 28.67
N LYS A 326 16.37 -86.84 28.92
CA LYS A 326 15.66 -88.01 29.46
C LYS A 326 15.67 -89.19 28.48
N SER A 327 15.50 -88.94 27.19
CA SER A 327 15.55 -89.98 26.14
C SER A 327 16.94 -90.63 26.05
N VAL A 328 18.03 -89.84 26.07
CA VAL A 328 19.41 -90.35 26.07
C VAL A 328 19.70 -91.16 27.35
N LEU A 329 19.30 -90.66 28.52
CA LEU A 329 19.48 -91.38 29.79
C LEU A 329 18.67 -92.69 29.82
N GLY A 330 17.46 -92.70 29.26
CA GLY A 330 16.65 -93.89 29.07
C GLY A 330 17.27 -94.90 28.10
N ALA A 331 17.84 -94.42 26.99
CA ALA A 331 18.57 -95.24 26.03
C ALA A 331 19.77 -95.95 26.67
N THR A 332 20.63 -95.22 27.41
CA THR A 332 21.77 -95.81 28.15
C THR A 332 21.34 -96.80 29.24
N ALA A 333 20.17 -96.61 29.86
CA ALA A 333 19.63 -97.61 30.79
C ALA A 333 19.13 -98.87 30.07
N MET A 334 18.52 -98.71 28.89
CA MET A 334 18.02 -99.83 28.08
C MET A 334 19.16 -100.64 27.44
N GLU A 335 20.24 -99.98 27.01
CA GLU A 335 21.48 -100.58 26.51
C GLU A 335 22.08 -101.60 27.50
N ARG A 336 22.18 -101.23 28.79
CA ARG A 336 22.64 -102.14 29.87
C ARG A 336 21.71 -103.34 30.10
N ASN A 337 20.40 -103.13 29.99
CA ASN A 337 19.43 -104.21 30.11
C ASN A 337 19.55 -105.20 28.93
N ILE A 338 19.85 -104.70 27.73
CA ILE A 338 20.09 -105.52 26.53
C ILE A 338 21.42 -106.27 26.62
N GLU A 339 22.49 -105.65 27.14
CA GLU A 339 23.76 -106.33 27.41
C GLU A 339 23.56 -107.52 28.37
N SER A 340 22.82 -107.31 29.46
CA SER A 340 22.45 -108.38 30.41
C SER A 340 21.56 -109.46 29.77
N GLY A 341 20.57 -109.05 28.96
CA GLY A 341 19.70 -109.97 28.21
C GLY A 341 20.46 -110.82 27.19
N SER A 342 21.39 -110.23 26.45
CA SER A 342 22.26 -110.89 25.48
C SER A 342 23.16 -111.94 26.15
N ASN A 343 23.81 -111.58 27.26
CA ASN A 343 24.57 -112.53 28.08
C ASN A 343 23.69 -113.70 28.59
N THR A 344 22.43 -113.44 28.94
CA THR A 344 21.47 -114.48 29.34
C THR A 344 21.08 -115.39 28.16
N ILE A 345 20.92 -114.85 26.95
CA ILE A 345 20.67 -115.64 25.73
C ILE A 345 21.87 -116.53 25.37
N VAL A 346 23.11 -116.08 25.58
CA VAL A 346 24.31 -116.91 25.39
C VAL A 346 24.32 -118.10 26.36
N GLN A 347 24.03 -117.87 27.65
CA GLN A 347 23.94 -118.94 28.64
C GLN A 347 22.78 -119.92 28.35
N LEU A 348 21.66 -119.43 27.80
CA LEU A 348 20.57 -120.28 27.32
C LEU A 348 20.99 -121.12 26.10
N ALA A 349 21.72 -120.54 25.15
CA ALA A 349 22.25 -121.24 23.99
C ALA A 349 23.15 -122.43 24.39
N GLU A 350 24.08 -122.21 25.32
CA GLU A 350 24.91 -123.27 25.90
C GLU A 350 24.06 -124.35 26.60
N SER A 351 23.01 -123.95 27.29
CA SER A 351 22.16 -124.87 28.05
C SER A 351 21.32 -125.77 27.15
N VAL A 352 20.79 -125.23 26.05
CA VAL A 352 20.07 -126.01 25.02
C VAL A 352 21.03 -126.97 24.31
N SER A 353 22.23 -126.52 23.93
CA SER A 353 23.25 -127.38 23.30
C SER A 353 23.65 -128.55 24.22
N LYS A 354 23.83 -128.31 25.52
CA LYS A 354 24.09 -129.36 26.51
C LYS A 354 22.92 -130.35 26.64
N ILE A 355 21.67 -129.90 26.48
CA ILE A 355 20.49 -130.79 26.45
C ILE A 355 20.47 -131.63 25.16
N GLU A 356 20.78 -131.02 24.02
CA GLU A 356 20.86 -131.71 22.72
C GLU A 356 21.93 -132.83 22.76
N ASP A 357 23.14 -132.52 23.22
CA ASP A 357 24.26 -133.46 23.29
C ASP A 357 24.04 -134.57 24.32
N ASN A 358 23.53 -134.25 25.52
CA ASN A 358 23.12 -135.27 26.49
C ASN A 358 22.04 -136.20 25.91
N SER A 359 21.09 -135.66 25.12
CA SER A 359 20.05 -136.45 24.47
C SER A 359 20.62 -137.36 23.37
N LYS A 360 21.63 -136.91 22.61
CA LYS A 360 22.37 -137.78 21.66
C LYS A 360 23.07 -138.93 22.37
N GLU A 361 23.74 -138.67 23.49
CA GLU A 361 24.39 -139.72 24.29
C GLU A 361 23.36 -140.72 24.85
N MET A 362 22.25 -140.23 25.41
CA MET A 362 21.15 -141.10 25.86
C MET A 362 20.58 -141.97 24.73
N LYS A 363 20.51 -141.47 23.48
CA LYS A 363 20.05 -142.24 22.32
C LYS A 363 21.01 -143.41 22.00
N LEU A 364 22.32 -143.20 22.12
CA LEU A 364 23.32 -144.27 21.97
C LEU A 364 23.17 -145.34 23.07
N ILE A 365 22.97 -144.93 24.32
CA ILE A 365 22.78 -145.83 25.46
C ILE A 365 21.48 -146.64 25.31
N ALA A 366 20.37 -146.00 24.94
CA ALA A 366 19.08 -146.68 24.71
C ALA A 366 19.18 -147.74 23.59
N SER A 367 19.86 -147.40 22.49
CA SER A 367 20.12 -148.35 21.39
C SER A 367 20.96 -149.56 21.85
N LEU A 368 21.97 -149.34 22.71
CA LEU A 368 22.78 -150.42 23.27
C LEU A 368 21.96 -151.34 24.20
N ILE A 369 21.13 -150.77 25.09
CA ILE A 369 20.28 -151.57 25.99
C ILE A 369 19.27 -152.40 25.19
N LYS A 370 18.68 -151.83 24.14
CA LYS A 370 17.80 -152.54 23.21
C LYS A 370 18.48 -153.72 22.52
N GLN A 371 19.69 -153.53 21.98
CA GLN A 371 20.50 -154.62 21.41
C GLN A 371 20.86 -155.70 22.45
N ILE A 372 21.10 -155.32 23.71
CA ILE A 372 21.30 -156.28 24.81
C ILE A 372 20.00 -157.06 25.07
N SER A 373 18.86 -156.38 25.09
CA SER A 373 17.54 -156.99 25.31
C SER A 373 17.18 -158.01 24.22
N GLU A 374 17.42 -157.66 22.95
CA GLU A 374 17.26 -158.56 21.80
C GLU A 374 18.14 -159.82 21.93
N ARG A 375 19.39 -159.67 22.36
CA ARG A 375 20.31 -160.80 22.63
C ARG A 375 19.81 -161.67 23.80
N ILE A 376 19.29 -161.08 24.87
CA ILE A 376 18.72 -161.82 26.01
C ILE A 376 17.47 -162.59 25.57
N ASN A 377 16.57 -161.99 24.78
CA ASN A 377 15.39 -162.66 24.23
C ASN A 377 15.77 -163.85 23.33
N LEU A 378 16.82 -163.72 22.50
CA LEU A 378 17.35 -164.83 21.69
C LEU A 378 18.00 -165.94 22.54
N LEU A 379 18.76 -165.59 23.58
CA LEU A 379 19.32 -166.56 24.53
C LEU A 379 18.23 -167.30 25.31
N ALA A 380 17.19 -166.59 25.74
CA ALA A 380 16.02 -167.14 26.41
C ALA A 380 15.23 -168.10 25.50
N LEU A 381 15.02 -167.72 24.23
CA LEU A 381 14.40 -168.58 23.23
C LEU A 381 15.20 -169.88 23.02
N ASN A 382 16.52 -169.77 22.84
CA ASN A 382 17.40 -170.93 22.70
C ASN A 382 17.37 -171.83 23.95
N ALA A 383 17.41 -171.24 25.15
CA ALA A 383 17.30 -171.98 26.41
C ALA A 383 15.93 -172.67 26.56
N ALA A 384 14.84 -172.05 26.11
CA ALA A 384 13.50 -172.66 26.12
C ALA A 384 13.39 -173.85 25.16
N ILE A 385 14.00 -173.75 23.96
CA ILE A 385 14.08 -174.84 22.98
C ILE A 385 14.86 -176.04 23.54
N GLU A 386 16.06 -175.82 24.07
CA GLU A 386 16.88 -176.92 24.60
C GLU A 386 16.28 -177.50 25.90
N SER A 387 15.59 -176.68 26.70
CA SER A 387 14.79 -177.16 27.85
C SER A 387 13.63 -178.05 27.43
N ALA A 388 12.94 -177.73 26.33
CA ALA A 388 11.89 -178.60 25.78
C ALA A 388 12.49 -179.92 25.25
N ARG A 389 13.68 -179.86 24.63
CA ARG A 389 14.43 -181.02 24.13
C ARG A 389 14.89 -181.96 25.26
N ALA A 390 15.22 -181.42 26.44
CA ALA A 390 15.53 -182.19 27.66
C ALA A 390 14.28 -182.79 28.36
N GLY A 391 13.07 -182.54 27.85
CA GLY A 391 11.84 -183.21 28.27
C GLY A 391 11.52 -183.02 29.76
N ALA A 392 11.41 -184.14 30.49
CA ALA A 392 11.06 -184.11 31.92
C ALA A 392 12.10 -183.38 32.78
N TYR A 393 13.39 -183.53 32.46
CA TYR A 393 14.49 -182.91 33.22
C TYR A 393 14.63 -181.41 32.94
N GLY A 394 14.20 -180.94 31.77
CA GLY A 394 14.28 -179.53 31.38
C GLY A 394 13.17 -178.62 31.93
N ARG A 395 12.14 -179.16 32.60
CA ARG A 395 10.94 -178.38 33.00
C ARG A 395 11.25 -177.13 33.84
N GLY A 396 12.17 -177.21 34.79
CA GLY A 396 12.56 -176.05 35.61
C GLY A 396 13.23 -174.95 34.79
N PHE A 397 14.18 -175.33 33.93
CA PHE A 397 14.85 -174.40 33.01
C PHE A 397 13.89 -173.80 31.98
N SER A 398 12.89 -174.56 31.52
CA SER A 398 11.86 -174.07 30.58
C SER A 398 11.04 -172.92 31.16
N VAL A 399 10.68 -172.98 32.46
CA VAL A 399 9.98 -171.89 33.15
C VAL A 399 10.87 -170.65 33.28
N VAL A 400 12.11 -170.81 33.73
CA VAL A 400 13.07 -169.69 33.86
C VAL A 400 13.36 -169.05 32.50
N ALA A 401 13.56 -169.85 31.45
CA ALA A 401 13.79 -169.35 30.10
C ALA A 401 12.59 -168.56 29.55
N LYS A 402 11.36 -169.01 29.81
CA LYS A 402 10.16 -168.25 29.44
C LYS A 402 10.07 -166.91 30.17
N GLU A 403 10.38 -166.87 31.46
CA GLU A 403 10.32 -165.65 32.28
C GLU A 403 11.38 -164.62 31.85
N VAL A 404 12.62 -165.06 31.61
CA VAL A 404 13.69 -164.21 31.08
C VAL A 404 13.36 -163.68 29.68
N GLY A 405 12.69 -164.48 28.84
CA GLY A 405 12.19 -164.03 27.54
C GLY A 405 11.10 -162.97 27.64
N ALA A 406 10.16 -163.13 28.57
CA ALA A 406 9.12 -162.13 28.85
C ALA A 406 9.72 -160.80 29.35
N LEU A 407 10.65 -160.87 30.30
CA LEU A 407 11.35 -159.69 30.84
C LEU A 407 12.16 -158.95 29.77
N ALA A 408 12.74 -159.66 28.80
CA ALA A 408 13.43 -159.06 27.65
C ALA A 408 12.46 -158.37 26.67
N GLN A 409 11.27 -158.92 26.46
CA GLN A 409 10.23 -158.26 25.63
C GLN A 409 9.66 -157.02 26.31
N GLU A 410 9.49 -157.04 27.64
CA GLU A 410 9.10 -155.86 28.43
C GLU A 410 10.21 -154.79 28.42
N THR A 411 11.47 -155.20 28.47
CA THR A 411 12.63 -154.30 28.36
C THR A 411 12.70 -153.63 26.99
N ASP A 412 12.52 -154.37 25.88
CA ASP A 412 12.47 -153.79 24.52
C ASP A 412 11.31 -152.79 24.35
N LYS A 413 10.10 -153.15 24.83
CA LYS A 413 8.94 -152.23 24.84
C LYS A 413 9.24 -150.95 25.64
N SER A 414 9.96 -151.07 26.76
CA SER A 414 10.37 -149.94 27.58
C SER A 414 11.44 -149.09 26.86
N MET A 415 12.41 -149.71 26.20
CA MET A 415 13.43 -149.01 25.42
C MET A 415 12.83 -148.25 24.24
N LYS A 416 11.87 -148.82 23.50
CA LYS A 416 11.15 -148.11 22.42
C LYS A 416 10.40 -146.86 22.93
N THR A 417 9.91 -146.91 24.15
CA THR A 417 9.28 -145.76 24.81
C THR A 417 10.31 -144.68 25.15
N ILE A 418 11.48 -145.09 25.65
CA ILE A 418 12.60 -144.19 25.99
C ILE A 418 13.24 -143.58 24.73
N GLU A 419 13.45 -144.35 23.66
CA GLU A 419 13.90 -143.87 22.35
C GLU A 419 13.00 -142.73 21.84
N SER A 420 11.68 -142.92 21.88
CA SER A 420 10.71 -141.91 21.45
C SER A 420 10.73 -140.64 22.31
N LEU A 421 10.93 -140.77 23.62
CA LEU A 421 11.08 -139.60 24.51
C LEU A 421 12.38 -138.83 24.22
N ILE A 422 13.49 -139.53 23.97
CA ILE A 422 14.77 -138.92 23.62
C ILE A 422 14.70 -138.22 22.26
N GLU A 423 14.07 -138.82 21.25
CA GLU A 423 13.86 -138.16 19.95
C GLU A 423 13.00 -136.90 20.07
N LYS A 424 12.00 -136.90 20.97
CA LYS A 424 11.27 -135.68 21.31
C LYS A 424 12.18 -134.66 21.97
N SER A 425 13.00 -135.04 22.95
CA SER A 425 13.94 -134.12 23.61
C SER A 425 14.93 -133.45 22.66
N ILE A 426 15.42 -134.17 21.63
CA ILE A 426 16.27 -133.59 20.57
C ILE A 426 15.47 -132.56 19.76
N HIS A 427 14.27 -132.89 19.29
CA HIS A 427 13.43 -131.95 18.51
C HIS A 427 13.04 -130.69 19.32
N GLU A 428 12.77 -130.82 20.62
CA GLU A 428 12.48 -129.67 21.49
C GLU A 428 13.75 -128.80 21.69
N ALA A 429 14.95 -129.40 21.68
CA ALA A 429 16.21 -128.67 21.73
C ALA A 429 16.54 -127.95 20.39
N ASP A 430 16.33 -128.59 19.24
CA ASP A 430 16.44 -127.96 17.91
C ASP A 430 15.53 -126.72 17.81
N HIS A 431 14.28 -126.85 18.27
CA HIS A 431 13.33 -125.75 18.33
C HIS A 431 13.80 -124.66 19.32
N GLY A 432 14.36 -125.04 20.47
CA GLY A 432 15.01 -124.12 21.42
C GLY A 432 16.15 -123.32 20.79
N HIS A 433 17.02 -123.96 19.99
CA HIS A 433 18.10 -123.29 19.27
C HIS A 433 17.59 -122.27 18.24
N SER A 434 16.51 -122.61 17.53
CA SER A 434 15.83 -121.67 16.62
C SER A 434 15.33 -120.42 17.35
N LEU A 435 14.67 -120.59 18.50
CA LEU A 435 14.19 -119.48 19.34
C LEU A 435 15.33 -118.63 19.89
N VAL A 436 16.42 -119.25 20.37
CA VAL A 436 17.64 -118.58 20.86
C VAL A 436 18.26 -117.69 19.77
N ASN A 437 18.44 -118.23 18.56
CA ASN A 437 18.96 -117.46 17.43
C ASN A 437 18.04 -116.28 17.08
N ARG A 438 16.72 -116.50 17.08
CA ARG A 438 15.71 -115.46 16.84
C ARG A 438 15.74 -114.37 17.91
N SER A 439 15.98 -114.72 19.18
CA SER A 439 16.18 -113.73 20.25
C SER A 439 17.47 -112.92 20.08
N LYS A 440 18.55 -113.54 19.61
CA LYS A 440 19.82 -112.84 19.32
C LYS A 440 19.65 -111.80 18.21
N GLU A 441 18.99 -112.16 17.10
CA GLU A 441 18.63 -111.21 16.02
C GLU A 441 17.83 -110.01 16.56
N LEU A 442 16.85 -110.25 17.44
CA LEU A 442 16.04 -109.17 18.02
C LEU A 442 16.88 -108.23 18.89
N TYR A 443 17.78 -108.74 19.74
CA TYR A 443 18.67 -107.89 20.53
C TYR A 443 19.65 -107.08 19.67
N GLU A 444 20.20 -107.67 18.60
CA GLU A 444 21.07 -106.95 17.66
C GLU A 444 20.35 -105.80 16.96
N ASN A 445 19.08 -105.98 16.57
CA ASN A 445 18.27 -104.91 16.00
C ASN A 445 18.00 -103.77 17.01
N ILE A 446 17.66 -104.09 18.27
CA ILE A 446 17.40 -103.05 19.29
C ILE A 446 18.66 -102.25 19.62
N ILE A 447 19.86 -102.85 19.57
CA ILE A 447 21.14 -102.12 19.72
C ILE A 447 21.31 -101.10 18.58
N ASN A 448 21.00 -101.47 17.34
CA ASN A 448 21.05 -100.54 16.20
C ASN A 448 20.03 -99.40 16.36
N ASP A 449 18.80 -99.70 16.78
CA ASP A 449 17.76 -98.70 17.04
C ASP A 449 18.16 -97.72 18.17
N LEU A 450 18.82 -98.19 19.23
CA LEU A 450 19.38 -97.32 20.28
C LEU A 450 20.50 -96.42 19.78
N SER A 451 21.38 -96.93 18.90
CA SER A 451 22.43 -96.13 18.25
C SER A 451 21.84 -95.02 17.37
N ASN A 452 20.79 -95.34 16.60
CA ASN A 452 20.03 -94.38 15.82
C ASN A 452 19.34 -93.32 16.71
N LEU A 453 18.66 -93.75 17.78
CA LEU A 453 18.01 -92.86 18.74
C LEU A 453 19.00 -91.89 19.41
N LYS A 454 20.20 -92.36 19.76
CA LYS A 454 21.27 -91.53 20.30
C LYS A 454 21.76 -90.50 19.27
N SER A 455 22.01 -90.94 18.03
CA SER A 455 22.46 -90.05 16.94
C SER A 455 21.44 -88.94 16.65
N SER A 456 20.15 -89.30 16.55
CA SER A 456 19.07 -88.30 16.41
C SER A 456 18.93 -87.39 17.63
N SER A 457 19.24 -87.86 18.84
CA SER A 457 19.25 -87.03 20.03
C SER A 457 20.36 -85.98 20.00
N GLU A 458 21.56 -86.35 19.52
CA GLU A 458 22.69 -85.44 19.33
C GLU A 458 22.39 -84.37 18.26
N GLU A 459 21.70 -84.74 17.17
CA GLU A 459 21.17 -83.77 16.19
C GLU A 459 20.17 -82.79 16.80
N ILE A 460 19.23 -83.25 17.64
CA ILE A 460 18.25 -82.36 18.28
C ILE A 460 18.93 -81.40 19.27
N VAL A 461 19.98 -81.82 20.01
CA VAL A 461 20.76 -80.90 20.86
C VAL A 461 21.38 -79.77 20.02
N SER A 462 21.97 -80.09 18.86
CA SER A 462 22.50 -79.08 17.93
C SER A 462 21.41 -78.11 17.42
N LEU A 463 20.20 -78.60 17.16
CA LEU A 463 19.05 -77.77 16.79
C LEU A 463 18.55 -76.88 17.94
N VAL A 464 18.57 -77.37 19.19
CA VAL A 464 18.23 -76.61 20.41
C VAL A 464 19.21 -75.45 20.64
N ASP A 465 20.52 -75.69 20.49
CA ASP A 465 21.53 -74.63 20.54
C ASP A 465 21.34 -73.58 19.44
N LEU A 466 21.11 -74.03 18.19
CA LEU A 466 20.84 -73.13 17.07
C LEU A 466 19.56 -72.30 17.28
N GLN A 467 18.51 -72.90 17.85
CA GLN A 467 17.26 -72.20 18.14
C GLN A 467 17.43 -71.18 19.27
N THR A 468 18.25 -71.49 20.29
CA THR A 468 18.65 -70.55 21.35
C THR A 468 19.38 -69.33 20.79
N GLN A 469 20.32 -69.55 19.86
CA GLN A 469 21.02 -68.46 19.15
C GLN A 469 20.07 -67.62 18.29
N LYS A 470 19.14 -68.25 17.57
CA LYS A 470 18.10 -67.55 16.79
C LYS A 470 17.19 -66.72 17.70
N ARG A 471 16.71 -67.27 18.81
CA ARG A 471 15.88 -66.57 19.80
C ARG A 471 16.61 -65.35 20.39
N ALA A 472 17.90 -65.46 20.70
CA ALA A 472 18.71 -64.32 21.13
C ALA A 472 18.74 -63.18 20.08
N ARG A 473 18.86 -63.53 18.78
CA ARG A 473 18.81 -62.55 17.69
C ARG A 473 17.42 -61.92 17.53
N VAL A 474 16.34 -62.71 17.62
CA VAL A 474 14.95 -62.22 17.55
C VAL A 474 14.65 -61.27 18.71
N LYS A 475 15.10 -61.59 19.93
CA LYS A 475 14.99 -60.69 21.08
C LYS A 475 15.74 -59.37 20.86
N TYR A 476 16.99 -59.41 20.40
CA TYR A 476 17.74 -58.20 20.06
C TYR A 476 17.01 -57.35 19.01
N SER A 477 16.45 -57.96 17.96
CA SER A 477 15.66 -57.23 16.95
C SER A 477 14.39 -56.62 17.54
N SER A 478 13.68 -57.32 18.44
CA SER A 478 12.54 -56.79 19.17
C SER A 478 12.92 -55.51 19.95
N ASP A 479 14.05 -55.55 20.66
CA ASP A 479 14.58 -54.42 21.44
C ASP A 479 15.10 -53.24 20.59
N GLN A 480 15.28 -53.43 19.28
CA GLN A 480 15.53 -52.33 18.33
C GLN A 480 14.22 -51.74 17.80
N ILE A 481 13.19 -52.56 17.54
CA ILE A 481 11.87 -52.08 17.10
C ILE A 481 11.21 -51.24 18.19
N ASP A 482 11.32 -51.68 19.46
CA ASP A 482 10.85 -50.95 20.65
C ASP A 482 11.39 -49.50 20.67
N LYS A 483 12.72 -49.35 20.58
CA LYS A 483 13.40 -48.05 20.53
C LYS A 483 13.07 -47.23 19.29
N LYS A 484 12.81 -47.87 18.14
CA LYS A 484 12.33 -47.16 16.95
C LYS A 484 10.88 -46.72 17.09
N SER A 485 10.06 -47.39 17.90
CA SER A 485 8.72 -46.91 18.26
C SER A 485 8.80 -45.63 19.11
N ASP A 486 9.72 -45.56 20.07
CA ASP A 486 10.00 -44.33 20.84
C ASP A 486 10.48 -43.17 19.95
N GLU A 487 11.45 -43.42 19.06
CA GLU A 487 11.93 -42.42 18.09
C GLU A 487 10.81 -41.91 17.16
N ILE A 488 9.90 -42.81 16.75
CA ILE A 488 8.71 -42.44 15.96
C ILE A 488 7.77 -41.56 16.79
N TYR A 489 7.53 -41.87 18.07
CA TYR A 489 6.66 -41.07 18.94
C TYR A 489 7.18 -39.63 19.13
N ASP A 490 8.47 -39.45 19.42
CA ASP A 490 9.07 -38.10 19.50
C ASP A 490 9.09 -37.40 18.12
N SER A 491 9.25 -38.13 17.02
CA SER A 491 9.14 -37.58 15.66
C SER A 491 7.71 -37.07 15.36
N ILE A 492 6.69 -37.84 15.73
CA ILE A 492 5.27 -37.46 15.59
C ILE A 492 4.97 -36.19 16.42
N LYS A 493 5.49 -36.11 17.64
CA LYS A 493 5.36 -34.94 18.52
C LYS A 493 6.02 -33.69 17.92
N GLN A 494 7.19 -33.82 17.28
CA GLN A 494 7.83 -32.75 16.52
C GLN A 494 7.00 -32.34 15.30
N GLN A 495 6.49 -33.29 14.51
CA GLN A 495 5.64 -33.02 13.35
C GLN A 495 4.31 -32.34 13.73
N LYS A 496 3.66 -32.77 14.83
CA LYS A 496 2.47 -32.11 15.41
C LYS A 496 2.74 -30.64 15.74
N SER A 497 3.90 -30.34 16.32
CA SER A 497 4.32 -28.96 16.61
C SER A 497 4.59 -28.16 15.32
N ALA A 498 5.36 -28.71 14.38
CA ALA A 498 5.66 -28.07 13.10
C ALA A 498 4.41 -27.76 12.27
N ASN A 499 3.45 -28.68 12.20
CA ASN A 499 2.20 -28.46 11.47
C ASN A 499 1.34 -27.35 12.13
N SER A 500 1.32 -27.24 13.46
CA SER A 500 0.63 -26.14 14.16
C SER A 500 1.28 -24.76 13.90
N VAL A 501 2.62 -24.71 13.81
CA VAL A 501 3.33 -23.50 13.35
C VAL A 501 2.99 -23.17 11.89
N MET A 502 2.86 -24.19 11.03
CA MET A 502 2.48 -24.00 9.63
C MET A 502 1.03 -23.49 9.48
N GLU A 503 0.05 -24.08 10.20
CA GLU A 503 -1.33 -23.58 10.29
C GLU A 503 -1.37 -22.10 10.73
N THR A 504 -0.54 -21.73 11.72
CA THR A 504 -0.41 -20.36 12.21
C THR A 504 0.19 -19.42 11.15
N GLN A 505 1.17 -19.89 10.37
CA GLN A 505 1.83 -19.08 9.34
C GLN A 505 0.94 -18.89 8.11
N ILE A 506 0.22 -19.93 7.68
CA ILE A 506 -0.82 -19.88 6.64
C ILE A 506 -1.84 -18.77 6.97
N SER A 507 -2.34 -18.74 8.22
CA SER A 507 -3.31 -17.73 8.66
C SER A 507 -2.77 -16.31 8.51
N LYS A 508 -1.50 -16.06 8.89
CA LYS A 508 -0.84 -14.75 8.73
C LYS A 508 -0.69 -14.35 7.26
N ILE A 509 -0.26 -15.27 6.40
CA ILE A 509 -0.10 -14.98 4.97
C ILE A 509 -1.47 -14.66 4.35
N SER A 510 -2.53 -15.41 4.69
CA SER A 510 -3.90 -15.11 4.24
C SER A 510 -4.39 -13.72 4.67
N GLN A 511 -4.06 -13.28 5.90
CA GLN A 511 -4.35 -11.92 6.36
C GLN A 511 -3.57 -10.86 5.57
N ILE A 512 -2.29 -11.09 5.28
CA ILE A 512 -1.46 -10.17 4.47
C ILE A 512 -1.99 -10.08 3.03
N THR A 513 -2.33 -11.21 2.40
CA THR A 513 -2.80 -11.26 1.01
C THR A 513 -4.18 -10.64 0.86
N SER A 514 -5.09 -10.82 1.83
CA SER A 514 -6.40 -10.13 1.84
C SER A 514 -6.28 -8.61 2.10
N ALA A 515 -5.37 -8.17 2.95
CA ALA A 515 -5.05 -6.75 3.11
C ALA A 515 -4.45 -6.15 1.81
N SER A 516 -3.55 -6.89 1.16
CA SER A 516 -2.93 -6.50 -0.13
C SER A 516 -3.97 -6.39 -1.24
N LEU A 517 -4.96 -7.28 -1.29
CA LEU A 517 -6.10 -7.19 -2.22
C LEU A 517 -6.92 -5.91 -1.99
N SER A 518 -7.20 -5.57 -0.73
CA SER A 518 -7.92 -4.33 -0.38
C SER A 518 -7.13 -3.09 -0.80
N ILE A 519 -5.81 -3.05 -0.56
CA ILE A 519 -4.93 -1.97 -1.00
C ILE A 519 -4.93 -1.87 -2.53
N SER A 520 -4.74 -2.99 -3.23
CA SER A 520 -4.69 -3.03 -4.70
C SER A 520 -5.98 -2.51 -5.33
N LYS A 521 -7.15 -2.83 -4.74
CA LYS A 521 -8.43 -2.29 -5.18
C LYS A 521 -8.53 -0.77 -4.93
N SER A 522 -8.15 -0.31 -3.74
CA SER A 522 -8.15 1.13 -3.42
C SER A 522 -7.24 1.93 -4.35
N LEU A 523 -6.08 1.39 -4.74
CA LEU A 523 -5.16 2.04 -5.68
C LEU A 523 -5.77 2.17 -7.09
N ILE A 524 -6.51 1.16 -7.57
CA ILE A 524 -7.27 1.25 -8.84
C ILE A 524 -8.35 2.34 -8.72
N ASP A 525 -9.16 2.32 -7.66
CA ASP A 525 -10.22 3.30 -7.43
C ASP A 525 -9.67 4.74 -7.35
N TYR A 526 -8.47 4.95 -6.77
CA TYR A 526 -7.78 6.24 -6.77
C TYR A 526 -7.18 6.61 -8.13
N SER A 527 -6.58 5.65 -8.85
CA SER A 527 -5.99 5.87 -10.18
C SER A 527 -7.05 6.32 -11.19
N ASP A 528 -8.23 5.71 -11.16
CA ASP A 528 -9.33 6.05 -12.06
C ASP A 528 -9.90 7.44 -11.74
N GLN A 529 -9.96 7.82 -10.45
CA GLN A 529 -10.32 9.18 -10.02
C GLN A 529 -9.30 10.24 -10.42
N LEU A 530 -7.99 9.94 -10.37
CA LEU A 530 -6.92 10.84 -10.81
C LEU A 530 -6.96 11.03 -12.33
N ASN A 531 -7.09 9.94 -13.09
CA ASN A 531 -7.20 9.99 -14.55
C ASN A 531 -8.44 10.79 -14.99
N ALA A 532 -9.61 10.55 -14.36
CA ALA A 532 -10.83 11.32 -14.60
C ALA A 532 -10.68 12.83 -14.29
N LYS A 533 -9.80 13.22 -13.36
CA LYS A 533 -9.46 14.63 -13.08
C LYS A 533 -8.49 15.21 -14.10
N SER A 534 -7.48 14.45 -14.51
CA SER A 534 -6.54 14.84 -15.59
C SER A 534 -7.30 15.15 -16.88
N LEU A 535 -8.18 14.24 -17.31
CA LEU A 535 -9.07 14.38 -18.48
C LEU A 535 -10.12 15.51 -18.36
N GLN A 536 -10.34 16.06 -17.16
CA GLN A 536 -11.16 17.26 -16.98
C GLN A 536 -10.32 18.53 -17.17
N MET A 537 -9.09 18.57 -16.66
CA MET A 537 -8.19 19.72 -16.84
C MET A 537 -7.71 19.87 -18.28
N GLU A 538 -7.43 18.76 -18.98
CA GLU A 538 -7.07 18.77 -20.41
C GLU A 538 -8.18 19.38 -21.30
N LYS A 539 -9.45 19.29 -20.86
CA LYS A 539 -10.61 19.91 -21.53
C LYS A 539 -10.80 21.38 -21.16
N ILE A 540 -10.43 21.76 -19.93
CA ILE A 540 -10.44 23.17 -19.50
C ILE A 540 -9.35 23.95 -20.23
N ASN A 541 -8.19 23.34 -20.51
CA ASN A 541 -7.06 23.95 -21.21
C ASN A 541 -7.19 23.93 -22.76
N LYS A 542 -8.42 23.79 -23.28
CA LYS A 542 -8.77 23.79 -24.72
C LYS A 542 -9.89 24.80 -25.03
N VAL A 543 -10.18 25.71 -24.10
CA VAL A 543 -11.26 26.72 -24.12
C VAL A 543 -10.70 28.06 -23.68
#